data_AF-A0A9P7NT52-F1
#
_entry.id   AF-A0A9P7NT52-F1
#
_cell.length_a   1.000
_cell.length_b   1.000
_cell.length_c   1.000
_cell.angle_alpha   90.00
_cell.angle_beta   90.00
_cell.angle_gamma   90.00
#
_symmetry.space_group_name_H-M   'P 1'
#
loop_
_entity.id
_entity.type
_entity.pdbx_description
1 polymer ?
#
loop_
_entity_poly.entity_id
_entity_poly.type
_entity_poly.pdbx_seq_one_letter_code
_entity_poly.pdbx_strand_id
1 'polypeptide(L)'
;MEDGLQPERAILEEYYERGYRLWHGLYLAALSDLLDVRGLDFQNAFPRHPYFVPELHLDKSSGAELHAWGTSTWKPSSGDCSLPSFEKRYQFPVTQQDPLVVSLKINHHRLRKAGGQISLLMLGWAHVLSQRWIELIPGARAMEYTNNSATLSDGGGGFKKTDSRVIDLGVITDEALRWWAAVLAPGEGWAARIHHNGQDLRSPWSVSLQTAKNLILTFQTTRSRGGRTSPPSYSTAAQYIADYAKYHGIQDQSRAEALLALSSLAQ
;
A
#
# COMPACT_ATOMS: atom_id res chain seq x y z
N MET A 1 9.81 -22.74 -37.54
CA MET A 1 8.57 -22.81 -36.73
C MET A 1 8.73 -21.68 -35.73
N GLU A 2 8.39 -20.47 -36.16
CA GLU A 2 8.66 -19.23 -35.41
C GLU A 2 7.44 -18.83 -34.58
N ASP A 3 7.77 -18.28 -33.41
CA ASP A 3 6.93 -18.03 -32.25
C ASP A 3 6.00 -16.83 -32.50
N GLY A 4 4.75 -17.10 -32.87
CA GLY A 4 3.77 -16.10 -33.33
C GLY A 4 2.96 -15.43 -32.22
N LEU A 5 3.58 -15.00 -31.11
CA LEU A 5 2.86 -14.38 -29.98
C LEU A 5 3.53 -13.13 -29.39
N GLN A 6 4.47 -12.49 -30.09
CA GLN A 6 4.99 -11.20 -29.67
C GLN A 6 4.22 -10.08 -30.41
N PRO A 7 3.38 -9.27 -29.71
CA PRO A 7 2.70 -8.17 -30.36
C PRO A 7 3.73 -7.21 -30.97
N GLU A 8 3.45 -6.73 -32.18
CA GLU A 8 4.33 -5.81 -32.90
C GLU A 8 4.68 -4.61 -32.02
N ARG A 9 5.93 -4.17 -32.08
CA ARG A 9 6.47 -3.12 -31.22
C ARG A 9 5.63 -1.83 -31.23
N ALA A 10 5.07 -1.49 -32.39
CA ALA A 10 4.16 -0.35 -32.55
C ALA A 10 2.86 -0.50 -31.75
N ILE A 11 2.31 -1.71 -31.70
CA ILE A 11 1.11 -2.03 -30.91
C ILE A 11 1.43 -1.91 -29.41
N LEU A 12 2.60 -2.38 -28.99
CA LEU A 12 3.06 -2.27 -27.60
C LEU A 12 3.23 -0.79 -27.18
N GLU A 13 3.84 0.02 -28.05
CA GLU A 13 4.03 1.46 -27.83
C GLU A 13 2.69 2.20 -27.74
N GLU A 14 1.71 1.85 -28.57
CA GLU A 14 0.35 2.41 -28.50
C GLU A 14 -0.35 2.05 -27.18
N TYR A 15 -0.25 0.80 -26.73
CA TYR A 15 -0.82 0.38 -25.44
C TYR A 15 -0.15 1.12 -24.27
N TYR A 16 1.17 1.26 -24.30
CA TYR A 16 1.91 2.01 -23.29
C TYR A 16 1.54 3.49 -23.29
N GLU A 17 1.46 4.12 -24.46
CA GLU A 17 1.07 5.52 -24.59
C GLU A 17 -0.35 5.75 -24.09
N ARG A 18 -1.28 4.86 -24.43
CA ARG A 18 -2.67 4.92 -23.97
C ARG A 18 -2.77 4.75 -22.47
N GLY A 19 -2.05 3.78 -21.90
CA GLY A 19 -1.94 3.58 -20.47
C GLY A 19 -1.36 4.81 -19.78
N TYR A 20 -0.24 5.34 -20.30
CA TYR A 20 0.41 6.53 -19.77
C TYR A 20 -0.53 7.74 -19.78
N ARG A 21 -1.21 8.02 -20.90
CA ARG A 21 -2.16 9.14 -21.00
C ARG A 21 -3.34 8.98 -20.05
N LEU A 22 -3.84 7.76 -19.86
CA LEU A 22 -4.91 7.47 -18.91
C LEU A 22 -4.46 7.73 -17.47
N TRP A 23 -3.32 7.17 -17.06
CA TRP A 23 -2.76 7.34 -15.72
C TRP A 23 -2.35 8.79 -15.44
N HIS A 24 -1.77 9.46 -16.44
CA HIS A 24 -1.42 10.87 -16.38
C HIS A 24 -2.66 11.77 -16.32
N GLY A 25 -3.73 11.43 -17.05
CA GLY A 25 -5.01 12.14 -16.98
C GLY A 25 -5.67 11.99 -15.61
N LEU A 26 -5.66 10.78 -15.04
CA LEU A 26 -6.11 10.54 -13.67
C LEU A 26 -5.27 11.30 -12.64
N TYR A 27 -3.95 11.36 -12.84
CA TYR A 27 -3.05 12.19 -12.03
C TYR A 27 -3.42 13.68 -12.08
N LEU A 28 -3.67 14.23 -13.28
CA LEU A 28 -4.08 15.62 -13.44
C LEU A 28 -5.48 15.90 -12.85
N ALA A 29 -6.44 14.97 -13.01
CA ALA A 29 -7.78 15.09 -12.44
C ALA A 29 -7.75 15.00 -10.90
N ALA A 30 -6.88 14.14 -10.34
CA ALA A 30 -6.66 14.02 -8.91
C ALA A 30 -5.99 15.28 -8.30
N LEU A 31 -5.33 16.12 -9.10
CA LEU A 31 -4.80 17.42 -8.69
C LEU A 31 -5.87 18.53 -8.71
N SER A 32 -6.93 18.38 -9.51
CA SER A 32 -7.95 19.42 -9.70
C SER A 32 -9.08 19.41 -8.67
N ASP A 33 -9.32 18.29 -7.98
CA ASP A 33 -10.36 18.17 -6.96
C ASP A 33 -9.81 17.52 -5.68
N LEU A 34 -10.31 17.96 -4.52
CA LEU A 34 -9.93 17.42 -3.21
C LEU A 34 -10.51 16.00 -3.09
N LEU A 35 -9.74 14.98 -3.48
CA LEU A 35 -10.12 13.58 -3.25
C LEU A 35 -10.37 13.36 -1.76
N ASP A 36 -11.65 13.20 -1.40
CA ASP A 36 -12.03 12.71 -0.09
C ASP A 36 -11.55 11.26 0.02
N VAL A 37 -10.48 11.03 0.79
CA VAL A 37 -9.94 9.69 1.04
C VAL A 37 -11.00 8.81 1.72
N ARG A 38 -12.01 9.40 2.38
CA ARG A 38 -13.19 8.68 2.91
C ARG A 38 -14.20 8.29 1.82
N GLY A 39 -14.14 8.94 0.67
CA GLY A 39 -14.94 8.69 -0.53
C GLY A 39 -14.22 7.85 -1.60
N LEU A 40 -12.98 7.40 -1.36
CA LEU A 40 -12.34 6.32 -2.14
C LEU A 40 -13.02 4.99 -1.79
N ASP A 41 -14.28 4.88 -2.22
CA ASP A 41 -14.91 3.59 -2.37
C ASP A 41 -14.20 2.87 -3.52
N PHE A 42 -13.20 2.05 -3.20
CA PHE A 42 -12.53 1.20 -4.19
C PHE A 42 -13.51 0.28 -4.93
N GLN A 43 -14.74 0.06 -4.41
CA GLN A 43 -15.78 -0.66 -5.13
C GLN A 43 -16.29 0.12 -6.35
N ASN A 44 -16.23 1.46 -6.33
CA ASN A 44 -16.80 2.34 -7.35
C ASN A 44 -15.80 3.30 -8.01
N ALA A 45 -14.58 3.44 -7.49
CA ALA A 45 -13.54 4.29 -8.08
C ALA A 45 -13.12 3.82 -9.48
N PHE A 46 -13.31 2.53 -9.76
CA PHE A 46 -12.99 1.90 -11.03
C PHE A 46 -14.12 0.96 -11.48
N PRO A 47 -15.29 1.50 -11.88
CA PRO A 47 -16.49 0.69 -12.15
C PRO A 47 -16.32 -0.28 -13.34
N ARG A 48 -15.22 -0.14 -14.10
CA ARG A 48 -14.86 -0.99 -15.24
C ARG A 48 -13.62 -1.86 -15.00
N HIS A 49 -13.02 -1.81 -13.81
CA HIS A 49 -11.86 -2.65 -13.49
C HIS A 49 -12.29 -3.83 -12.61
N PRO A 50 -11.69 -5.01 -12.81
CA PRO A 50 -11.95 -6.16 -11.95
C PRO A 50 -11.53 -5.82 -10.51
N TYR A 51 -12.49 -5.87 -9.59
CA TYR A 51 -12.26 -5.76 -8.16
C TYR A 51 -12.00 -7.15 -7.58
N PHE A 52 -11.27 -7.21 -6.48
CA PHE A 52 -11.15 -8.41 -5.68
C PHE A 52 -12.52 -8.73 -5.05
N VAL A 53 -13.16 -9.79 -5.52
CA VAL A 53 -14.42 -10.28 -4.94
C VAL A 53 -14.15 -10.81 -3.53
N PRO A 54 -15.08 -10.64 -2.57
CA PRO A 54 -14.95 -11.16 -1.20
C PRO A 54 -14.79 -12.69 -1.14
N GLU A 55 -15.17 -13.40 -2.19
CA GLU A 55 -15.14 -14.86 -2.29
C GLU A 55 -13.90 -15.34 -3.06
N LEU A 56 -12.72 -14.96 -2.58
CA LEU A 56 -11.47 -15.32 -3.25
C LEU A 56 -11.17 -16.82 -3.07
N HIS A 57 -11.17 -17.57 -4.17
CA HIS A 57 -10.77 -18.97 -4.16
C HIS A 57 -9.24 -19.08 -4.22
N LEU A 58 -8.66 -19.64 -3.15
CA LEU A 58 -7.24 -19.89 -3.06
C LEU A 58 -6.90 -21.27 -3.61
N ASP A 59 -5.98 -21.30 -4.58
CA ASP A 59 -5.28 -22.51 -4.97
C ASP A 59 -4.16 -22.79 -3.96
N LYS A 60 -4.28 -23.93 -3.30
CA LYS A 60 -3.39 -24.42 -2.23
C LYS A 60 -2.46 -25.54 -2.71
N SER A 61 -2.44 -25.84 -4.01
CA SER A 61 -1.65 -26.93 -4.59
C SER A 61 -0.14 -26.70 -4.49
N SER A 62 0.29 -25.44 -4.53
CA SER A 62 1.70 -25.07 -4.30
C SER A 62 2.02 -25.06 -2.80
N GLY A 63 3.21 -25.57 -2.45
CA GLY A 63 3.72 -25.54 -1.08
C GLY A 63 4.36 -24.21 -0.68
N ALA A 64 4.84 -23.44 -1.65
CA ALA A 64 5.65 -22.24 -1.41
C ALA A 64 4.84 -20.93 -1.41
N GLU A 65 3.73 -20.90 -2.15
CA GLU A 65 2.91 -19.70 -2.35
C GLU A 65 1.45 -20.07 -2.57
N LEU A 66 0.54 -19.23 -2.09
CA LEU A 66 -0.88 -19.30 -2.41
C LEU A 66 -1.19 -18.43 -3.63
N HIS A 67 -2.02 -18.97 -4.51
CA HIS A 67 -2.48 -18.25 -5.68
C HIS A 67 -3.98 -18.01 -5.58
N ALA A 68 -4.43 -16.87 -6.08
CA ALA A 68 -5.84 -16.66 -6.38
C ALA A 68 -6.07 -16.80 -7.88
N TRP A 69 -7.26 -17.25 -8.25
CA TRP A 69 -7.68 -17.28 -9.63
C TRP A 69 -9.01 -16.55 -9.81
N GLY A 70 -9.18 -15.99 -11.00
CA GLY A 70 -10.41 -15.33 -11.40
C GLY A 70 -10.62 -15.46 -12.90
N THR A 71 -11.84 -15.24 -13.35
CA THR A 71 -12.19 -15.27 -14.77
C THR A 71 -12.77 -13.92 -15.15
N SER A 72 -12.22 -13.31 -16.21
CA SER A 72 -12.82 -12.13 -16.83
C SER A 72 -13.54 -12.56 -18.10
N THR A 73 -14.80 -12.15 -18.24
CA THR A 73 -15.59 -12.37 -19.45
C THR A 73 -15.59 -11.08 -20.27
N TRP A 74 -15.07 -11.17 -21.49
CA TRP A 74 -15.01 -10.06 -22.44
C TRP A 74 -16.16 -10.20 -23.42
N LYS A 75 -16.98 -9.15 -23.52
CA LYS A 75 -18.09 -9.09 -24.47
C LYS A 75 -17.97 -7.79 -25.28
N PRO A 76 -18.26 -7.82 -26.60
CA PRO A 76 -18.32 -6.59 -27.38
C PRO A 76 -19.36 -5.64 -26.78
N SER A 77 -19.07 -4.35 -26.75
CA SER A 77 -20.07 -3.33 -26.45
C SER A 77 -21.14 -3.34 -27.54
N SER A 78 -22.40 -3.12 -27.18
CA SER A 78 -23.54 -3.03 -28.10
C SER A 78 -23.22 -2.12 -29.30
N GLY A 79 -23.04 -2.74 -30.48
CA GLY A 79 -22.65 -2.14 -31.76
C GLY A 79 -22.34 -3.25 -32.80
N ASP A 80 -22.03 -2.88 -34.03
CA ASP A 80 -21.74 -3.81 -35.15
C ASP A 80 -20.35 -4.49 -35.05
N CYS A 81 -19.97 -4.94 -33.86
CA CYS A 81 -18.72 -5.66 -33.64
C CYS A 81 -18.99 -7.17 -33.57
N SER A 82 -18.53 -7.92 -34.57
CA SER A 82 -18.76 -9.36 -34.72
C SER A 82 -17.80 -10.26 -33.91
N LEU A 83 -17.03 -9.68 -32.98
CA LEU A 83 -16.08 -10.45 -32.17
C LEU A 83 -16.84 -11.37 -31.19
N PRO A 84 -16.47 -12.66 -31.08
CA PRO A 84 -17.08 -13.54 -30.11
C PRO A 84 -16.68 -13.12 -28.69
N SER A 85 -17.60 -13.30 -27.73
CA SER A 85 -17.23 -13.18 -26.33
C SER A 85 -16.22 -14.26 -25.97
N PHE A 86 -15.22 -13.92 -25.18
CA PHE A 86 -14.25 -14.88 -24.68
C PHE A 86 -14.04 -14.72 -23.18
N GLU A 87 -13.67 -15.82 -22.54
CA GLU A 87 -13.31 -15.85 -21.13
C GLU A 87 -11.80 -15.97 -21.00
N LYS A 88 -11.22 -15.16 -20.11
CA LYS A 88 -9.80 -15.24 -19.79
C LYS A 88 -9.65 -15.54 -18.30
N ARG A 89 -8.98 -16.65 -18.00
CA ARG A 89 -8.61 -17.02 -16.64
C ARG A 89 -7.30 -16.33 -16.26
N TYR A 90 -7.25 -15.79 -15.05
CA TYR A 90 -6.09 -15.17 -14.45
C TYR A 90 -5.73 -15.94 -13.19
N GLN A 91 -4.43 -16.08 -12.96
CA GLN A 91 -3.87 -16.61 -11.73
C GLN A 91 -2.75 -15.68 -11.32
N PHE A 92 -2.72 -15.31 -10.04
CA PHE A 92 -1.66 -14.47 -9.51
C PHE A 92 -1.34 -14.89 -8.08
N PRO A 93 -0.07 -14.77 -7.66
CA PRO A 93 0.32 -15.04 -6.30
C PRO A 93 -0.33 -14.02 -5.37
N VAL A 94 -0.85 -14.51 -4.25
CA VAL A 94 -1.42 -13.66 -3.19
C VAL A 94 -0.61 -13.74 -1.91
N THR A 95 0.55 -14.38 -1.93
CA THR A 95 1.46 -14.44 -0.79
C THR A 95 2.90 -14.36 -1.26
N GLN A 96 3.79 -13.99 -0.36
CA GLN A 96 5.24 -14.13 -0.53
C GLN A 96 5.86 -14.81 0.70
N GLN A 97 7.03 -15.41 0.54
CA GLN A 97 7.74 -16.03 1.67
C GLN A 97 8.42 -14.98 2.55
N ASP A 98 9.21 -14.10 1.93
CA ASP A 98 9.98 -13.07 2.62
C ASP A 98 9.38 -11.68 2.42
N PRO A 99 9.52 -10.77 3.40
CA PRO A 99 9.09 -9.38 3.23
C PRO A 99 10.00 -8.65 2.24
N LEU A 100 9.44 -7.67 1.53
CA LEU A 100 10.22 -6.77 0.70
C LEU A 100 11.14 -5.90 1.57
N VAL A 101 12.45 -6.01 1.36
CA VAL A 101 13.45 -5.22 2.09
C VAL A 101 13.52 -3.80 1.51
N VAL A 102 13.15 -2.81 2.31
CA VAL A 102 13.15 -1.39 1.92
C VAL A 102 14.24 -0.65 2.69
N SER A 103 15.08 0.14 2.01
CA SER A 103 16.12 0.94 2.65
C SER A 103 15.79 2.44 2.63
N LEU A 104 15.68 3.05 3.81
CA LEU A 104 15.46 4.50 3.94
C LEU A 104 16.79 5.25 4.13
N LYS A 105 17.18 6.04 3.12
CA LYS A 105 18.30 7.00 3.22
C LYS A 105 17.78 8.39 3.57
N ILE A 106 17.66 8.64 4.86
CA ILE A 106 17.07 9.85 5.42
C ILE A 106 18.11 10.98 5.47
N ASN A 107 17.88 12.00 4.64
CA ASN A 107 18.58 13.28 4.67
C ASN A 107 17.58 14.38 5.04
N HIS A 108 17.86 15.22 6.03
CA HIS A 108 16.93 16.26 6.52
C HIS A 108 16.43 17.23 5.46
N HIS A 109 17.32 17.65 4.57
CA HIS A 109 16.93 18.50 3.44
C HIS A 109 15.99 17.78 2.46
N ARG A 110 15.95 16.45 2.45
CA ARG A 110 15.06 15.62 1.62
C ARG A 110 13.78 15.22 2.34
N LEU A 111 13.72 15.13 3.67
CA LEU A 111 12.44 14.92 4.38
C LEU A 111 11.57 16.16 4.45
N ARG A 112 12.17 17.34 4.31
CA ARG A 112 11.43 18.61 4.21
C ARG A 112 11.06 18.98 2.79
N LYS A 113 11.61 18.28 1.79
CA LYS A 113 11.29 18.41 0.36
C LYS A 113 10.44 17.22 -0.04
N ALA A 114 9.46 17.43 -0.90
CA ALA A 114 8.57 16.42 -1.47
C ALA A 114 9.07 14.95 -1.42
N GLY A 115 10.24 14.66 -1.98
CA GLY A 115 10.81 13.30 -2.10
C GLY A 115 10.94 12.46 -0.81
N GLY A 116 11.08 13.03 0.39
CA GLY A 116 11.28 12.25 1.62
C GLY A 116 9.98 11.83 2.31
N GLN A 117 8.90 12.60 2.12
CA GLN A 117 7.57 12.20 2.59
C GLN A 117 7.03 11.01 1.79
N ILE A 118 7.50 10.84 0.55
CA ILE A 118 7.11 9.74 -0.34
C ILE A 118 7.35 8.39 0.29
N SER A 119 8.56 8.20 0.79
CA SER A 119 8.96 6.90 1.33
C SER A 119 8.22 6.56 2.63
N LEU A 120 7.80 7.57 3.41
CA LEU A 120 6.98 7.37 4.61
C LEU A 120 5.57 6.93 4.23
N LEU A 121 4.97 7.60 3.24
CA LEU A 121 3.63 7.30 2.76
C LEU A 121 3.57 5.93 2.07
N MET A 122 4.61 5.55 1.32
CA MET A 122 4.76 4.21 0.75
C MET A 122 4.72 3.12 1.82
N LEU A 123 5.43 3.30 2.95
CA LEU A 123 5.41 2.35 4.05
C LEU A 123 4.03 2.30 4.73
N GLY A 124 3.38 3.45 4.89
CA GLY A 124 2.00 3.52 5.38
C GLY A 124 1.03 2.74 4.50
N TRP A 125 1.10 2.93 3.17
CA TRP A 125 0.27 2.22 2.21
C TRP A 125 0.56 0.72 2.16
N ALA A 126 1.82 0.29 2.30
CA ALA A 126 2.17 -1.13 2.40
C ALA A 126 1.46 -1.82 3.58
N HIS A 127 1.37 -1.13 4.72
CA HIS A 127 0.57 -1.59 5.86
C HIS A 127 -0.93 -1.60 5.52
N VAL A 128 -1.49 -0.54 4.95
CA VAL A 128 -2.93 -0.47 4.60
C VAL A 128 -3.31 -1.61 3.65
N LEU A 129 -2.50 -1.86 2.63
CA LEU A 129 -2.73 -2.93 1.65
C LEU A 129 -2.60 -4.31 2.29
N SER A 130 -1.66 -4.50 3.21
CA SER A 130 -1.55 -5.74 3.97
C SER A 130 -2.71 -5.96 4.94
N GLN A 131 -3.26 -4.90 5.53
CA GLN A 131 -4.46 -4.99 6.34
C GLN A 131 -5.67 -5.37 5.49
N ARG A 132 -5.78 -4.74 4.30
CA ARG A 132 -6.83 -5.07 3.35
C ARG A 132 -6.70 -6.51 2.84
N TRP A 133 -5.48 -6.98 2.64
CA TRP A 133 -5.19 -8.37 2.28
C TRP A 133 -5.72 -9.34 3.34
N ILE A 134 -5.51 -9.08 4.64
CA ILE A 134 -6.05 -9.91 5.72
C ILE A 134 -7.58 -9.98 5.68
N GLU A 135 -8.23 -8.86 5.40
CA GLU A 135 -9.69 -8.80 5.31
C GLU A 135 -10.26 -9.58 4.11
N LEU A 136 -9.48 -9.72 3.03
CA LEU A 136 -9.91 -10.35 1.79
C LEU A 136 -9.49 -11.82 1.64
N ILE A 137 -8.35 -12.22 2.21
CA ILE A 137 -7.80 -13.57 2.02
C ILE A 137 -8.37 -14.55 3.05
N PRO A 138 -9.10 -15.60 2.62
CA PRO A 138 -9.63 -16.60 3.54
C PRO A 138 -8.53 -17.34 4.29
N GLY A 139 -8.60 -17.34 5.62
CA GLY A 139 -7.63 -18.01 6.49
C GLY A 139 -6.40 -17.18 6.85
N ALA A 140 -6.32 -15.92 6.39
CA ALA A 140 -5.31 -14.99 6.90
C ALA A 140 -5.52 -14.73 8.40
N ARG A 141 -4.41 -14.63 9.15
CA ARG A 141 -4.44 -14.27 10.57
C ARG A 141 -4.66 -12.76 10.71
N ALA A 142 -5.24 -12.36 11.83
CA ALA A 142 -5.34 -10.94 12.19
C ALA A 142 -3.95 -10.28 12.19
N MET A 143 -3.90 -8.99 11.87
CA MET A 143 -2.63 -8.27 11.86
C MET A 143 -2.07 -8.18 13.27
N GLU A 144 -0.76 -8.36 13.38
CA GLU A 144 -0.04 -8.32 14.65
C GLU A 144 1.04 -7.25 14.62
N TYR A 145 1.18 -6.50 15.72
CA TYR A 145 2.37 -5.70 15.95
C TYR A 145 3.49 -6.60 16.47
N THR A 146 4.70 -6.37 15.99
CA THR A 146 5.89 -7.07 16.49
C THR A 146 6.49 -6.32 17.68
N ASN A 147 7.61 -6.82 18.20
CA ASN A 147 8.38 -6.14 19.23
C ASN A 147 9.22 -4.96 18.69
N ASN A 148 9.25 -4.75 17.37
CA ASN A 148 9.98 -3.63 16.77
C ASN A 148 9.10 -2.38 16.72
N SER A 149 9.69 -1.25 17.12
CA SER A 149 9.03 0.05 17.12
C SER A 149 10.03 1.15 16.80
N ALA A 150 9.59 2.20 16.11
CA ALA A 150 10.34 3.44 15.99
C ALA A 150 10.56 4.10 17.37
N THR A 151 11.63 4.87 17.51
CA THR A 151 11.92 5.60 18.75
C THR A 151 10.97 6.77 18.90
N LEU A 152 10.34 6.88 20.07
CA LEU A 152 9.46 8.00 20.40
C LEU A 152 10.23 9.07 21.16
N SER A 153 10.04 10.34 20.80
CA SER A 153 10.52 11.48 21.57
C SER A 153 9.33 12.22 22.18
N ASP A 154 9.12 12.01 23.49
CA ASP A 154 8.26 12.90 24.27
C ASP A 154 8.92 14.28 24.29
N GLY A 155 8.17 15.35 24.00
CA GLY A 155 8.68 16.68 23.66
C GLY A 155 9.50 17.40 24.76
N GLY A 156 9.85 16.73 25.85
CA GLY A 156 10.69 17.23 26.95
C GLY A 156 12.21 17.05 26.75
N GLY A 157 12.65 16.17 25.85
CA GLY A 157 14.07 16.00 25.53
C GLY A 157 14.52 16.96 24.44
N GLY A 158 15.54 17.78 24.70
CA GLY A 158 16.09 18.81 23.80
C GLY A 158 16.73 18.27 22.51
N PHE A 159 16.01 17.49 21.71
CA PHE A 159 16.36 17.19 20.34
C PHE A 159 16.26 18.49 19.55
N LYS A 160 17.42 19.00 19.10
CA LYS A 160 17.42 20.12 18.16
C LYS A 160 16.66 19.67 16.92
N LYS A 161 15.63 20.43 16.52
CA LYS A 161 14.80 20.22 15.31
C LYS A 161 15.62 20.11 14.00
N THR A 162 16.94 20.26 14.08
CA THR A 162 17.93 20.09 13.03
C THR A 162 18.51 18.67 12.91
N ASP A 163 18.26 17.75 13.84
CA ASP A 163 18.81 16.38 13.71
C ASP A 163 18.04 15.58 12.68
N SER A 164 18.67 15.38 11.52
CA SER A 164 18.84 14.11 10.78
C SER A 164 17.66 13.13 10.57
N ARG A 165 16.88 12.84 11.60
CA ARG A 165 16.05 11.63 11.74
C ARG A 165 14.70 11.89 12.40
N VAL A 166 14.37 13.15 12.65
CA VAL A 166 13.14 13.53 13.35
C VAL A 166 11.99 13.64 12.35
N ILE A 167 10.96 12.82 12.55
CA ILE A 167 9.71 12.86 11.81
C ILE A 167 8.66 13.51 12.70
N ASP A 168 8.12 14.64 12.25
CA ASP A 168 7.02 15.33 12.93
C ASP A 168 5.69 14.73 12.44
N LEU A 169 4.96 14.09 13.33
CA LEU A 169 3.64 13.53 13.04
C LEU A 169 2.50 14.52 13.31
N GLY A 170 2.80 15.67 13.92
CA GLY A 170 1.80 16.64 14.33
C GLY A 170 0.94 16.17 15.50
N VAL A 171 -0.32 16.59 15.49
CA VAL A 171 -1.29 16.25 16.55
C VAL A 171 -2.00 14.95 16.19
N ILE A 172 -1.77 13.89 16.96
CA ILE A 172 -2.31 12.54 16.68
C ILE A 172 -2.84 11.87 17.94
N THR A 173 -3.60 10.78 17.78
CA THR A 173 -4.06 9.95 18.91
C THR A 173 -3.00 8.91 19.29
N ASP A 174 -3.14 8.29 20.47
CA ASP A 174 -2.26 7.21 20.93
C ASP A 174 -2.26 6.00 19.98
N GLU A 175 -3.40 5.70 19.35
CA GLU A 175 -3.52 4.61 18.38
C GLU A 175 -2.78 4.93 17.08
N ALA A 176 -2.94 6.15 16.57
CA ALA A 176 -2.23 6.61 15.38
C ALA A 176 -0.72 6.66 15.62
N LEU A 177 -0.30 7.08 16.82
CA LEU A 177 1.11 7.08 17.23
C LEU A 177 1.69 5.68 17.23
N ARG A 178 1.00 4.71 17.87
CA ARG A 178 1.42 3.31 17.87
C ARG A 178 1.50 2.74 16.46
N TRP A 179 0.53 3.06 15.61
CA TRP A 179 0.52 2.64 14.22
C TRP A 179 1.73 3.19 13.46
N TRP A 180 2.00 4.50 13.53
CA TRP A 180 3.18 5.09 12.90
C TRP A 180 4.49 4.52 13.44
N ALA A 181 4.55 4.21 14.74
CA ALA A 181 5.71 3.61 15.36
C ALA A 181 6.00 2.20 14.83
N ALA A 182 4.96 1.41 14.54
CA ALA A 182 5.09 0.10 13.91
C ALA A 182 5.43 0.19 12.42
N VAL A 183 4.80 1.10 11.67
CA VAL A 183 5.07 1.30 10.23
C VAL A 183 6.52 1.73 9.98
N LEU A 184 7.08 2.53 10.88
CA LEU A 184 8.42 3.11 10.77
C LEU A 184 9.46 2.39 11.63
N ALA A 185 9.12 1.22 12.17
CA ALA A 185 10.02 0.41 12.96
C ALA A 185 11.17 -0.15 12.10
N PRO A 186 12.41 -0.23 12.62
CA PRO A 186 13.45 -1.01 11.96
C PRO A 186 13.07 -2.50 11.89
N GLY A 187 13.30 -3.14 10.74
CA GLY A 187 12.85 -4.50 10.46
C GLY A 187 11.35 -4.56 10.15
N GLU A 188 10.67 -5.58 10.66
CA GLU A 188 9.20 -5.70 10.58
C GLU A 188 8.60 -5.17 11.89
N GLY A 189 7.83 -4.07 11.87
CA GLY A 189 7.05 -3.58 13.02
C GLY A 189 5.61 -4.11 13.10
N TRP A 190 5.17 -4.74 12.03
CA TRP A 190 3.86 -5.37 11.89
C TRP A 190 3.99 -6.63 11.02
N ALA A 191 3.02 -7.54 11.12
CA ALA A 191 3.00 -8.76 10.34
C ALA A 191 1.58 -9.11 9.86
N ALA A 192 1.46 -9.38 8.56
CA ALA A 192 0.27 -9.95 7.93
C ALA A 192 0.62 -11.33 7.39
N ARG A 193 0.04 -12.39 7.97
CA ARG A 193 0.45 -13.78 7.71
C ARG A 193 -0.71 -14.72 7.49
N ILE A 194 -0.47 -15.79 6.73
CA ILE A 194 -1.34 -16.96 6.59
C ILE A 194 -0.51 -18.22 6.79
N HIS A 195 -1.04 -19.16 7.56
CA HIS A 195 -0.37 -20.43 7.77
C HIS A 195 -0.76 -21.41 6.65
N HIS A 196 0.23 -21.91 5.92
CA HIS A 196 0.04 -22.85 4.83
C HIS A 196 1.18 -23.87 4.81
N ASN A 197 0.83 -25.16 4.80
CA ASN A 197 1.78 -26.28 4.73
C ASN A 197 2.96 -26.20 5.73
N GLY A 198 2.69 -25.78 6.97
CA GLY A 198 3.70 -25.68 8.02
C GLY A 198 4.57 -24.42 7.95
N GLN A 199 4.30 -23.51 7.01
CA GLN A 199 5.00 -22.24 6.84
C GLN A 199 4.05 -21.05 7.05
N ASP A 200 4.59 -19.96 7.57
CA ASP A 200 3.87 -18.68 7.67
C ASP A 200 4.23 -17.83 6.44
N LEU A 201 3.31 -17.80 5.48
CA LEU A 201 3.40 -16.96 4.30
C LEU A 201 2.91 -15.55 4.62
N ARG A 202 3.44 -14.56 3.90
CA ARG A 202 3.21 -13.13 4.15
C ARG A 202 2.34 -12.49 3.07
N SER A 203 1.69 -11.38 3.42
CA SER A 203 1.07 -10.47 2.46
C SER A 203 2.10 -10.02 1.41
N PRO A 204 1.76 -9.89 0.11
CA PRO A 204 2.64 -9.33 -0.94
C PRO A 204 3.15 -7.91 -0.65
N TRP A 205 2.46 -7.19 0.23
CA TRP A 205 2.85 -5.84 0.66
C TRP A 205 3.62 -5.82 1.99
N SER A 206 4.06 -6.98 2.48
CA SER A 206 4.92 -7.07 3.68
C SER A 206 6.27 -6.44 3.42
N VAL A 207 6.72 -5.59 4.34
CA VAL A 207 7.97 -4.84 4.20
C VAL A 207 8.85 -5.01 5.45
N SER A 208 10.16 -5.05 5.23
CA SER A 208 11.17 -5.00 6.28
C SER A 208 12.05 -3.78 6.06
N LEU A 209 11.97 -2.83 6.99
CA LEU A 209 12.67 -1.56 6.89
C LEU A 209 14.12 -1.69 7.37
N GLN A 210 15.06 -1.60 6.45
CA GLN A 210 16.47 -1.42 6.75
C GLN A 210 16.78 0.08 6.90
N THR A 211 17.09 0.48 8.12
CA THR A 211 17.64 1.81 8.40
C THR A 211 18.96 1.68 9.14
N ALA A 212 19.96 2.46 8.74
CA ALA A 212 21.24 2.49 9.43
C ALA A 212 21.15 3.07 10.84
N LYS A 213 20.08 3.84 11.12
CA LYS A 213 19.88 4.55 12.39
C LYS A 213 18.38 4.63 12.72
N ASN A 214 18.04 4.53 14.01
CA ASN A 214 16.64 4.57 14.44
C ASN A 214 15.97 5.90 14.08
N LEU A 215 14.73 5.81 13.63
CA LEU A 215 13.86 6.96 13.34
C LEU A 215 13.26 7.48 14.64
N ILE A 216 13.20 8.80 14.76
CA ILE A 216 12.67 9.46 15.95
C ILE A 216 11.35 10.13 15.56
N LEU A 217 10.27 9.72 16.22
CA LEU A 217 8.94 10.29 16.02
C LEU A 217 8.70 11.40 17.07
N THR A 218 8.34 12.58 16.59
CA THR A 218 7.88 13.71 17.40
C THR A 218 6.41 13.95 17.12
N PHE A 219 5.63 14.23 18.17
CA PHE A 219 4.18 14.29 18.09
C PHE A 219 3.62 15.14 19.24
N GLN A 220 2.36 15.52 19.10
CA GLN A 220 1.53 16.05 20.18
C GLN A 220 0.35 15.09 20.36
N THR A 221 0.30 14.39 21.49
CA THR A 221 -0.75 13.39 21.73
C THR A 221 -2.03 14.05 22.22
N THR A 222 -3.13 13.70 21.56
CA THR A 222 -4.47 13.80 22.16
C THR A 222 -4.80 12.48 22.83
N ARG A 223 -4.96 12.49 24.17
CA ARG A 223 -5.24 11.26 24.93
C ARG A 223 -6.52 10.61 24.42
N SER A 224 -6.40 9.37 23.96
CA SER A 224 -7.55 8.53 23.64
C SER A 224 -8.12 7.89 24.90
N ARG A 225 -9.44 7.67 24.95
CA ARG A 225 -10.16 7.04 26.08
C ARG A 225 -10.11 5.50 26.07
N GLY A 226 -9.49 4.86 25.08
CA GLY A 226 -9.49 3.40 25.00
C GLY A 226 -8.22 2.84 24.37
N GLY A 227 -7.32 2.31 25.20
CA GLY A 227 -6.07 1.68 24.76
C GLY A 227 -6.29 0.39 23.97
N ARG A 228 -6.70 0.49 22.71
CA ARG A 228 -6.72 -0.68 21.81
C ARG A 228 -5.29 -1.09 21.48
N THR A 229 -4.97 -2.35 21.76
CA THR A 229 -3.67 -2.96 21.46
C THR A 229 -3.60 -3.55 20.05
N SER A 230 -4.77 -3.75 19.42
CA SER A 230 -4.88 -4.31 18.07
C SER A 230 -4.51 -3.27 17.00
N PRO A 231 -3.88 -3.69 15.88
CA PRO A 231 -3.73 -2.85 14.71
C PRO A 231 -5.07 -2.29 14.19
N PRO A 232 -5.06 -1.11 13.55
CA PRO A 232 -6.25 -0.48 12.99
C PRO A 232 -6.80 -1.25 11.78
N SER A 233 -8.09 -1.06 11.51
CA SER A 233 -8.71 -1.50 10.24
C SER A 233 -8.08 -0.80 9.03
N TYR A 234 -8.28 -1.31 7.81
CA TYR A 234 -7.72 -0.67 6.61
C TYR A 234 -8.17 0.80 6.48
N SER A 235 -9.45 1.08 6.76
CA SER A 235 -10.03 2.42 6.66
C SER A 235 -9.46 3.36 7.72
N THR A 236 -9.24 2.87 8.93
CA THR A 236 -8.63 3.66 10.01
C THR A 236 -7.15 3.95 9.71
N ALA A 237 -6.39 2.95 9.22
CA ALA A 237 -5.00 3.14 8.83
C ALA A 237 -4.86 4.14 7.66
N ALA A 238 -5.75 4.07 6.66
CA ALA A 238 -5.79 5.04 5.57
C ALA A 238 -6.10 6.46 6.07
N GLN A 239 -6.97 6.60 7.08
CA GLN A 239 -7.24 7.89 7.71
C GLN A 239 -5.99 8.48 8.38
N TYR A 240 -5.17 7.67 9.05
CA TYR A 240 -3.91 8.15 9.64
C TYR A 240 -2.93 8.71 8.61
N ILE A 241 -2.88 8.10 7.41
CA ILE A 241 -2.10 8.61 6.27
C ILE A 241 -2.67 9.95 5.81
N ALA A 242 -4.00 10.04 5.64
CA ALA A 242 -4.68 11.26 5.21
C ALA A 242 -4.46 12.43 6.20
N ASP A 243 -4.53 12.16 7.50
CA ASP A 243 -4.31 13.16 8.55
C ASP A 243 -2.87 13.67 8.54
N TYR A 244 -1.89 12.78 8.36
CA TYR A 244 -0.48 13.16 8.20
C TYR A 244 -0.27 14.01 6.95
N ALA A 245 -0.82 13.59 5.81
CA ALA A 245 -0.71 14.33 4.55
C ALA A 245 -1.34 15.73 4.65
N LYS A 246 -2.46 15.84 5.38
CA LYS A 246 -3.12 17.11 5.68
C LYS A 246 -2.26 18.01 6.55
N TYR A 247 -1.67 17.48 7.63
CA TYR A 247 -0.82 18.25 8.54
C TYR A 247 0.40 18.86 7.85
N HIS A 248 1.04 18.11 6.93
CA HIS A 248 2.21 18.58 6.20
C HIS A 248 1.89 19.39 4.94
N GLY A 249 0.61 19.57 4.59
CA GLY A 249 0.23 20.24 3.35
C GLY A 249 0.69 19.50 2.08
N ILE A 250 0.95 18.19 2.17
CA ILE A 250 1.43 17.33 1.07
C ILE A 250 0.30 16.50 0.46
N GLN A 251 -0.93 17.00 0.56
CA GLN A 251 -2.13 16.30 0.11
C GLN A 251 -2.04 15.93 -1.38
N ASP A 252 -1.44 16.79 -2.20
CA ASP A 252 -1.23 16.57 -3.63
C ASP A 252 -0.20 15.47 -3.92
N GLN A 253 0.67 15.17 -2.95
CA GLN A 253 1.77 14.24 -3.10
C GLN A 253 1.45 12.82 -2.61
N SER A 254 0.68 12.71 -1.53
CA SER A 254 0.10 11.44 -1.06
C SER A 254 -0.75 10.75 -2.15
N ARG A 255 -1.33 11.55 -3.07
CA ARG A 255 -2.17 11.10 -4.18
C ARG A 255 -1.40 10.39 -5.30
N ALA A 256 -0.25 10.91 -5.71
CA ALA A 256 0.59 10.29 -6.74
C ALA A 256 1.22 8.97 -6.25
N GLU A 257 1.39 8.84 -4.93
CA GLU A 257 2.11 7.74 -4.31
C GLU A 257 1.21 6.57 -3.95
N ALA A 258 -0.05 6.82 -3.59
CA ALA A 258 -1.05 5.76 -3.54
C ALA A 258 -1.15 5.04 -4.91
N LEU A 259 -1.14 5.80 -6.00
CA LEU A 259 -1.13 5.29 -7.37
C LEU A 259 0.19 4.57 -7.73
N LEU A 260 1.35 5.11 -7.35
CA LEU A 260 2.64 4.46 -7.59
C LEU A 260 2.82 3.18 -6.76
N ALA A 261 2.38 3.15 -5.50
CA ALA A 261 2.41 1.97 -4.63
C ALA A 261 1.58 0.82 -5.20
N LEU A 262 0.41 1.14 -5.75
CA LEU A 262 -0.45 0.17 -6.44
C LEU A 262 0.20 -0.36 -7.73
N SER A 263 1.04 0.44 -8.40
CA SER A 263 1.70 0.07 -9.66
C SER A 263 3.03 -0.68 -9.49
N SER A 264 3.80 -0.44 -8.43
CA SER A 264 5.16 -0.99 -8.25
C SER A 264 5.20 -2.37 -7.61
N LEU A 265 4.06 -2.90 -7.16
CA LEU A 265 3.94 -4.21 -6.50
C LEU A 265 3.11 -5.21 -7.33
N ALA A 266 2.85 -4.87 -8.59
CA ALA A 266 2.13 -5.70 -9.56
C ALA A 266 3.04 -6.24 -10.70
N GLN A 267 4.36 -6.19 -10.54
CA GLN A 267 5.33 -6.84 -11.44
C GLN A 267 5.65 -8.25 -10.95
#